data_AF-A0A7J5E8J6-F1
#
_entry.id   AF-A0A7J5E8J6-F1
#
_cell.length_a   1.000
_cell.length_b   1.000
_cell.length_c   1.000
_cell.angle_alpha   90.00
_cell.angle_beta   90.00
_cell.angle_gamma   90.00
#
_symmetry.space_group_name_H-M   'P 1'
#
loop_
_entity.id
_entity.type
_entity.pdbx_description
1 polymer ?
#
loop_
_entity_poly.entity_id
_entity_poly.type
_entity_poly.pdbx_seq_one_letter_code
_entity_poly.pdbx_strand_id
1 'polypeptide(L)'
;MKRIKTLIIYFIVLLTSIITASGNKSSKIDSTASYMRNSVYPLQIELYEIYKKIPADIVMLGDSRTAGANWNELLGRPNVVQRGIPSDITEGYLARMEYVYNLQPKFCFIQGGLNDIY
;
A
#
# COMPACT_ATOMS: atom_id res chain seq x y z
N MET A 1 -51.99 -36.33 8.11
CA MET A 1 -51.09 -36.05 6.96
C MET A 1 -50.71 -34.57 6.81
N LYS A 2 -51.64 -33.59 6.86
CA LYS A 2 -51.30 -32.15 6.71
C LYS A 2 -50.29 -31.63 7.76
N ARG A 3 -50.47 -32.00 9.04
CA ARG A 3 -49.55 -31.60 10.13
C ARG A 3 -48.10 -32.07 9.96
N ILE A 4 -47.90 -33.28 9.43
CA ILE A 4 -46.56 -33.85 9.17
C ILE A 4 -45.87 -33.07 8.04
N LYS A 5 -46.61 -32.72 6.98
CA LYS A 5 -46.08 -31.90 5.89
C LYS A 5 -45.68 -30.50 6.37
N THR A 6 -46.47 -29.90 7.26
CA THR A 6 -46.16 -28.61 7.88
C THR A 6 -44.89 -28.67 8.74
N LEU A 7 -44.71 -29.72 9.54
CA LEU A 7 -43.50 -29.93 10.34
C LEU A 7 -42.24 -30.13 9.48
N ILE A 8 -42.35 -30.87 8.37
CA ILE A 8 -41.25 -31.07 7.41
C ILE A 8 -40.83 -29.73 6.78
N ILE A 9 -41.80 -28.87 6.43
CA ILE A 9 -41.52 -27.53 5.88
C ILE A 9 -40.75 -26.68 6.89
N TYR A 10 -41.18 -26.65 8.16
CA TYR A 10 -40.45 -25.91 9.20
C TYR A 10 -39.04 -26.45 9.43
N PHE A 11 -38.85 -27.76 9.36
CA PHE A 11 -37.54 -28.39 9.49
C PHE A 11 -36.60 -28.02 8.32
N ILE A 12 -37.11 -28.02 7.08
CA ILE A 12 -36.34 -27.64 5.89
C ILE A 12 -35.94 -26.16 5.96
N VAL A 13 -36.87 -25.27 6.35
CA VAL A 13 -36.58 -23.83 6.52
C VAL A 13 -35.50 -23.62 7.59
N LEU A 14 -35.59 -24.32 8.72
CA LEU A 14 -34.58 -24.24 9.78
C LEU A 14 -33.19 -24.72 9.31
N LEU A 15 -33.15 -25.80 8.51
CA LEU A 15 -31.93 -26.35 7.95
C LEU A 15 -31.24 -25.39 6.98
N THR A 16 -32.03 -24.68 6.15
CA THR A 16 -31.48 -23.68 5.21
C THR A 16 -30.87 -22.47 5.91
N SER A 17 -31.41 -22.04 7.05
CA SER A 17 -30.88 -20.92 7.83
C SER A 17 -29.49 -21.20 8.41
N ILE A 18 -29.23 -22.45 8.79
CA ILE A 18 -27.95 -22.87 9.40
C ILE A 18 -26.84 -22.91 8.34
N ILE A 19 -27.17 -23.27 7.10
CA ILE A 19 -26.20 -23.32 5.99
C ILE A 19 -25.76 -21.89 5.60
N THR A 20 -26.67 -20.91 5.61
CA THR A 20 -26.30 -19.50 5.38
C THR A 20 -25.49 -18.86 6.51
N ALA A 21 -25.61 -19.37 7.74
CA ALA A 21 -24.85 -18.87 8.89
C ALA A 21 -23.40 -19.41 8.95
N SER A 22 -23.09 -20.46 8.19
CA SER A 22 -21.72 -20.99 8.02
C SER A 22 -20.99 -20.34 6.84
N GLY A 23 -21.30 -19.08 6.53
CA GLY A 23 -20.44 -18.28 5.67
C GLY A 23 -19.03 -18.23 6.26
N ASN A 24 -18.05 -18.72 5.50
CA ASN A 24 -16.64 -18.79 5.87
C ASN A 24 -16.22 -17.55 6.68
N LYS A 25 -15.92 -17.74 7.97
CA LYS A 25 -15.05 -16.83 8.70
C LYS A 25 -13.67 -16.99 8.08
N SER A 26 -13.43 -16.31 6.95
CA SER A 26 -12.08 -16.00 6.53
C SER A 26 -11.43 -15.33 7.73
N SER A 27 -10.37 -15.94 8.25
CA SER A 27 -9.47 -15.27 9.18
C SER A 27 -9.22 -13.88 8.61
N LYS A 28 -9.52 -12.83 9.38
CA LYS A 28 -8.86 -11.54 9.17
C LYS A 28 -7.38 -11.81 9.40
N ILE A 29 -6.68 -12.23 8.34
CA ILE A 29 -5.27 -11.90 8.20
C ILE A 29 -5.27 -10.38 8.37
N ASP A 30 -4.52 -9.84 9.33
CA ASP A 30 -4.32 -8.40 9.46
C ASP A 30 -3.86 -7.88 8.10
N SER A 31 -4.82 -7.38 7.32
CA SER A 31 -4.73 -7.20 5.88
C SER A 31 -4.14 -5.83 5.52
N THR A 32 -3.51 -5.17 6.49
CA THR A 32 -2.79 -3.93 6.25
C THR A 32 -1.56 -4.30 5.43
N ALA A 33 -1.44 -3.72 4.23
CA ALA A 33 -0.31 -3.95 3.34
C ALA A 33 1.02 -3.83 4.09
N SER A 34 2.00 -4.68 3.78
CA SER A 34 3.16 -4.90 4.65
C SER A 34 3.95 -3.60 4.90
N TYR A 35 4.02 -2.73 3.89
CA TYR A 35 4.67 -1.42 3.96
C TYR A 35 4.02 -0.46 4.96
N MET A 36 2.74 -0.61 5.30
CA MET A 36 2.05 0.24 6.27
C MET A 36 2.47 -0.04 7.72
N ARG A 37 3.17 -1.16 7.97
CA ARG A 37 3.81 -1.42 9.28
C ARG A 37 4.99 -0.49 9.53
N ASN A 38 5.52 0.14 8.49
CA ASN A 38 6.53 1.19 8.60
C ASN A 38 5.86 2.51 9.04
N SER A 39 6.11 2.95 10.27
CA SER A 39 5.55 4.19 10.81
C SER A 39 6.02 5.45 10.06
N VAL A 40 7.16 5.38 9.35
CA VAL A 40 7.70 6.49 8.56
C VAL A 40 6.93 6.66 7.25
N TYR A 41 6.39 5.57 6.70
CA TYR A 41 5.69 5.59 5.42
C TYR A 41 4.52 6.59 5.38
N PRO A 42 3.50 6.51 6.26
CA PRO A 42 2.36 7.43 6.20
C PRO A 42 2.78 8.89 6.42
N LEU A 43 3.73 9.15 7.32
CA LEU A 43 4.26 10.49 7.53
C LEU A 43 4.87 11.06 6.25
N GLN A 44 5.64 10.25 5.51
CA GLN A 44 6.26 10.71 4.29
C GLN A 44 5.26 10.98 3.17
N ILE A 45 4.18 10.19 3.08
CA ILE A 45 3.06 10.42 2.16
C ILE A 45 2.36 11.76 2.46
N GLU A 46 2.06 12.04 3.73
CA GLU A 46 1.47 13.32 4.14
C GLU A 46 2.35 14.52 3.75
N LEU A 47 3.67 14.41 3.92
CA LEU A 47 4.60 15.44 3.49
C LEU A 47 4.55 15.67 1.98
N TYR A 48 4.44 14.62 1.17
CA TYR A 48 4.31 14.75 -0.29
C TYR A 48 3.01 15.42 -0.72
N GLU A 49 1.93 15.28 0.05
CA GLU A 49 0.66 15.98 -0.23
C GLU A 49 0.74 17.47 0.12
N ILE A 50 1.44 17.82 1.19
CA ILE A 50 1.58 19.21 1.66
C ILE A 50 2.57 19.99 0.79
N TYR A 51 3.63 19.34 0.33
CA TYR A 51 4.66 20.02 -0.44
C TYR A 51 4.13 20.53 -1.78
N LYS A 52 4.60 21.72 -2.17
CA LYS A 52 4.24 22.31 -3.46
C LYS A 52 4.67 21.35 -4.57
N LYS A 53 3.69 20.93 -5.38
CA LYS A 53 3.87 20.03 -6.51
C LYS A 53 4.53 20.79 -7.68
N ILE A 54 5.85 20.98 -7.59
CA ILE A 54 6.68 21.57 -8.64
C ILE A 54 7.22 20.42 -9.52
N PRO A 55 7.15 20.51 -10.86
CA PRO A 55 7.78 19.53 -11.74
C PRO A 55 9.26 19.33 -11.40
N ALA A 56 9.74 18.10 -11.49
CA ALA A 56 11.14 17.75 -11.27
C ALA A 56 11.67 16.97 -12.46
N ASP A 57 12.87 17.26 -12.94
CA ASP A 57 13.46 16.54 -14.08
C ASP A 57 13.89 15.12 -13.67
N ILE A 58 14.35 14.95 -12.42
CA ILE A 58 14.90 13.71 -11.89
C ILE A 58 14.23 13.37 -10.56
N VAL A 59 13.78 12.13 -10.44
CA VAL A 59 13.26 11.55 -9.18
C VAL A 59 14.17 10.41 -8.73
N MET A 60 14.62 10.45 -7.48
CA MET A 60 15.33 9.37 -6.82
C MET A 60 14.34 8.58 -5.93
N LEU A 61 13.88 7.41 -6.39
CA LEU A 61 12.89 6.56 -5.72
C LEU A 61 13.56 5.38 -5.02
N GLY A 62 13.27 5.15 -3.73
CA GLY A 62 13.81 3.97 -3.06
C GLY A 62 13.59 3.88 -1.55
N ASP A 63 14.49 3.14 -0.89
CA ASP A 63 14.49 2.89 0.56
C ASP A 63 15.39 3.89 1.34
N SER A 64 15.90 3.47 2.51
CA SER A 64 16.82 4.23 3.36
C SER A 64 18.10 4.66 2.66
N ARG A 65 18.64 3.87 1.73
CA ARG A 65 19.84 4.23 0.95
C ARG A 65 19.57 5.41 0.03
N THR A 66 18.38 5.45 -0.55
CA THR A 66 17.93 6.59 -1.37
C THR A 66 17.61 7.80 -0.49
N ALA A 67 17.05 7.59 0.71
CA ALA A 67 16.76 8.66 1.67
C ALA A 67 18.01 9.31 2.28
N GLY A 68 19.14 8.60 2.29
CA GLY A 68 20.38 9.02 2.98
C GLY A 68 21.18 10.14 2.32
N ALA A 69 20.74 10.70 1.19
CA ALA A 69 21.49 11.73 0.46
C ALA A 69 20.62 12.93 0.08
N ASN A 70 21.13 14.15 0.28
CA ASN A 70 20.49 15.35 -0.25
C ASN A 70 20.82 15.50 -1.74
N TRP A 71 20.01 14.88 -2.61
CA TRP A 71 20.36 14.66 -4.02
C TRP A 71 20.55 15.93 -4.86
N ASN A 72 19.83 17.00 -4.54
CA ASN A 72 19.99 18.27 -5.23
C ASN A 72 21.36 18.92 -4.93
N GLU A 73 21.82 18.85 -3.68
CA GLU A 73 23.13 19.35 -3.23
C GLU A 73 24.25 18.45 -3.75
N LEU A 74 24.12 17.14 -3.59
CA LEU A 74 25.11 16.16 -4.02
C LEU A 74 25.42 16.28 -5.53
N LEU A 75 24.38 16.49 -6.34
CA LEU A 75 24.50 16.59 -7.79
C LEU A 75 24.67 18.03 -8.29
N GLY A 76 24.57 19.04 -7.42
CA GLY A 76 24.56 20.46 -7.81
C GLY A 76 23.44 20.80 -8.78
N ARG A 77 22.26 20.19 -8.62
CA ARG A 77 21.12 20.31 -9.55
C ARG A 77 19.81 20.64 -8.82
N PRO A 78 19.14 21.75 -9.15
CA PRO A 78 17.93 22.16 -8.44
C PRO A 78 16.69 21.31 -8.76
N ASN A 79 16.65 20.66 -9.93
CA ASN A 79 15.47 19.90 -10.41
C ASN A 79 15.56 18.40 -10.10
N VAL A 80 16.17 18.03 -8.97
CA VAL A 80 16.27 16.66 -8.47
C VAL A 80 15.49 16.56 -7.16
N VAL A 81 14.60 15.59 -7.06
CA VAL A 81 13.83 15.37 -5.84
C VAL A 81 14.02 13.96 -5.29
N GLN A 82 14.04 13.88 -3.96
CA GLN A 82 14.13 12.64 -3.21
C GLN A 82 12.72 12.07 -2.96
N ARG A 83 12.54 10.77 -3.26
CA ARG A 83 11.36 9.96 -2.95
C ARG A 83 11.76 8.65 -2.25
N GLY A 84 12.81 8.72 -1.41
CA GLY A 84 13.25 7.63 -0.55
C GLY A 84 12.42 7.56 0.73
N ILE A 85 12.02 6.36 1.16
CA ILE A 85 11.39 6.13 2.46
C ILE A 85 12.21 5.06 3.20
N PRO A 86 12.79 5.37 4.39
CA PRO A 86 13.50 4.37 5.18
C PRO A 86 12.66 3.11 5.43
N SER A 87 13.27 1.93 5.32
CA SER A 87 12.62 0.61 5.51
C SER A 87 11.46 0.28 4.55
N ASP A 88 11.27 1.07 3.48
CA ASP A 88 10.22 0.82 2.51
C ASP A 88 10.55 -0.37 1.58
N ILE A 89 9.51 -1.02 1.08
CA ILE A 89 9.55 -2.25 0.28
C ILE A 89 8.94 -2.01 -1.10
N THR A 90 9.18 -2.89 -2.07
CA THR A 90 8.70 -2.71 -3.45
C THR A 90 7.18 -2.58 -3.55
N GLU A 91 6.41 -3.25 -2.68
CA GLU A 91 4.95 -3.06 -2.58
C GLU A 91 4.59 -1.62 -2.23
N GLY A 92 5.29 -1.01 -1.27
CA GLY A 92 5.10 0.38 -0.89
C GLY A 92 5.51 1.35 -2.00
N TYR A 93 6.54 1.02 -2.79
CA TYR A 93 6.95 1.85 -3.92
C TYR A 93 5.82 1.92 -4.94
N LEU A 94 5.25 0.76 -5.28
CA LEU A 94 4.13 0.65 -6.21
C LEU A 94 2.92 1.45 -5.72
N ALA A 95 2.63 1.37 -4.42
CA ALA A 95 1.50 2.07 -3.79
C ALA A 95 1.62 3.60 -3.78
N ARG A 96 2.80 4.17 -4.03
CA ARG A 96 3.05 5.63 -4.01
C ARG A 96 3.60 6.19 -5.31
N MET A 97 3.42 5.48 -6.43
CA MET A 97 3.93 5.93 -7.73
C MET A 97 3.30 7.24 -8.22
N GLU A 98 2.11 7.60 -7.76
CA GLU A 98 1.50 8.89 -8.10
C GLU A 98 2.38 10.09 -7.69
N TYR A 99 3.13 9.98 -6.58
CA TYR A 99 4.06 11.01 -6.12
C TYR A 99 5.34 11.11 -6.95
N VAL A 100 5.53 10.17 -7.88
CA VAL A 100 6.55 10.21 -8.93
C VAL A 100 5.91 10.75 -10.22
N TYR A 101 4.78 10.19 -10.65
CA TYR A 101 4.12 10.58 -11.91
C TYR A 101 3.68 12.03 -11.94
N ASN A 102 3.15 12.55 -10.83
CA ASN A 102 2.69 13.93 -10.72
C ASN A 102 3.81 14.97 -10.87
N LEU A 103 5.08 14.55 -10.74
CA LEU A 103 6.25 15.41 -10.95
C LEU A 103 6.68 15.48 -12.42
N GLN A 104 6.12 14.63 -13.29
CA GLN A 104 6.44 14.53 -14.71
C GLN A 104 7.95 14.42 -14.99
N PRO A 105 8.67 13.47 -14.35
CA PRO A 105 10.11 13.39 -14.49
C PRO A 105 10.54 12.92 -15.88
N LYS A 106 11.70 13.41 -16.32
CA LYS A 106 12.41 12.85 -17.49
C LYS A 106 13.11 11.54 -17.14
N PHE A 107 13.60 11.45 -15.90
CA PHE A 107 14.30 10.27 -15.39
C PHE A 107 13.83 9.92 -13.98
N CYS A 108 13.57 8.64 -13.73
CA CYS A 108 13.38 8.12 -12.40
C CYS A 108 14.44 7.03 -12.14
N PHE A 109 15.32 7.27 -11.17
CA PHE A 109 16.29 6.28 -10.71
C PHE A 109 15.67 5.53 -9.54
N ILE A 110 15.64 4.20 -9.63
CA ILE A 110 14.98 3.34 -8.66
C ILE A 110 16.00 2.42 -8.02
N GLN A 111 16.01 2.35 -6.69
CA GLN A 111 16.80 1.38 -5.92
C GLN A 111 15.96 0.85 -4.75
N GLY A 112 15.88 -0.47 -4.62
CA GLY A 112 15.13 -1.14 -3.55
C GLY A 112 15.20 -2.66 -3.66
N GLY A 113 14.39 -3.36 -2.87
CA GLY A 113 14.30 -4.82 -2.86
C GLY A 113 14.97 -5.49 -1.66
N LEU A 114 15.85 -4.78 -0.93
CA LEU A 114 16.50 -5.37 0.24
C LEU A 114 15.49 -5.61 1.37
N ASN A 115 14.65 -4.64 1.68
CA ASN A 115 13.68 -4.77 2.77
C ASN A 115 12.54 -5.77 2.44
N ASP A 116 12.43 -6.21 1.19
CA ASP A 116 11.45 -7.22 0.77
C ASP A 116 11.89 -8.64 1.16
N ILE A 117 13.19 -8.85 1.36
CA ILE A 117 13.78 -10.17 1.67
C ILE A 117 14.21 -10.34 3.13
N TYR A 118 14.19 -9.27 3.92
CA TYR A 118 14.49 -9.26 5.37
C TYR A 118 13.22 -8.99 6.17
#